data_AF-A0AAD9J655-F1
#
_entry.id   AF-A0AAD9J655-F1
#
_cell.length_a   1.000
_cell.length_b   1.000
_cell.length_c   1.000
_cell.angle_alpha   90.00
_cell.angle_beta   90.00
_cell.angle_gamma   90.00
#
_symmetry.space_group_name_H-M   'P 1'
#
loop_
_entity.id
_entity.type
_entity.pdbx_description
1 polymer ?
#
loop_
_entity_poly.entity_id
_entity_poly.type
_entity_poly.pdbx_seq_one_letter_code
_entity_poly.pdbx_strand_id
1 'polypeptide(L)'
;MMLVGFLVALLADNIIGMLWYSPTLFGNSWIKLTHPGKRITELKANPGVYIAANIGHVIVATTIYFITHIFMQVTDFSSAFRLSSWLCALVWGSQIPHSVFSGKPSCLFLIDQGYDAVSIFTTTAIITMFA
;
A
#
# COMPACT_ATOMS: atom_id res chain seq x y z
N MET A 1 -2.83 -4.60 -23.02
CA MET A 1 -2.31 -3.44 -22.25
C MET A 1 -2.16 -3.76 -20.77
N MET A 2 -2.93 -4.72 -20.24
CA MET A 2 -2.79 -5.32 -18.90
C MET A 2 -1.35 -5.40 -18.34
N LEU A 3 -0.41 -6.10 -19.00
CA LEU A 3 0.96 -6.25 -18.49
C LEU A 3 1.67 -4.90 -18.23
N VAL A 4 1.43 -3.91 -19.10
CA VAL A 4 1.98 -2.56 -18.91
C VAL A 4 1.37 -1.91 -17.66
N GLY A 5 0.06 -2.03 -17.46
CA GLY A 5 -0.62 -1.54 -16.25
C GLY A 5 -0.03 -2.14 -14.97
N PHE A 6 0.24 -3.44 -14.95
CA PHE A 6 0.89 -4.10 -13.81
C PHE A 6 2.31 -3.59 -13.55
N LEU A 7 3.13 -3.43 -14.59
CA LEU A 7 4.49 -2.89 -14.44
C LEU A 7 4.48 -1.45 -13.93
N VAL A 8 3.56 -0.62 -14.44
CA VAL A 8 3.39 0.77 -14.02
C VAL A 8 2.91 0.84 -12.56
N ALA A 9 1.96 -0.01 -12.16
CA ALA A 9 1.49 -0.09 -10.78
C ALA A 9 2.61 -0.50 -9.81
N LEU A 10 3.38 -1.54 -10.16
CA LEU A 10 4.52 -1.99 -9.34
C LEU A 10 5.59 -0.90 -9.19
N LEU A 11 5.91 -0.19 -10.27
CA LEU A 11 6.85 0.91 -10.21
C LEU A 11 6.32 2.06 -9.34
N ALA A 12 5.03 2.40 -9.48
CA ALA A 12 4.38 3.41 -8.68
C ALA A 12 4.42 3.07 -7.18
N ASP A 13 4.10 1.83 -6.80
CA ASP A 13 4.14 1.39 -5.40
C ASP A 13 5.56 1.46 -4.81
N ASN A 14 6.59 1.11 -5.59
CA ASN A 14 7.98 1.25 -5.14
C ASN A 14 8.37 2.72 -4.91
N ILE A 15 7.94 3.62 -5.80
CA ILE A 15 8.17 5.07 -5.65
C ILE A 15 7.41 5.60 -4.43
N ILE A 16 6.14 5.21 -4.26
CA ILE A 16 5.32 5.57 -3.11
C ILE A 16 6.00 5.10 -1.82
N GLY A 17 6.45 3.85 -1.74
CA GLY A 17 7.17 3.33 -0.57
C GLY A 17 8.43 4.12 -0.26
N MET A 18 9.25 4.40 -1.29
CA MET A 18 10.47 5.21 -1.13
C MET A 18 10.16 6.61 -0.58
N LEU A 19 9.13 7.29 -1.12
CA LEU A 19 8.74 8.61 -0.68
C LEU A 19 8.09 8.58 0.71
N TRP A 20 7.16 7.66 0.97
CA TRP A 20 6.40 7.55 2.22
C TRP A 20 7.32 7.35 3.42
N TYR A 21 8.26 6.41 3.29
CA TYR A 21 9.23 6.07 4.34
C TYR A 21 10.52 6.89 4.26
N SER A 22 10.56 7.94 3.44
CA SER A 22 11.67 8.91 3.43
C SER A 22 11.71 9.75 4.72
N PRO A 23 12.88 10.31 5.09
CA PRO A 23 13.00 11.23 6.23
C PRO A 23 12.12 12.49 6.11
N THR A 24 11.76 12.89 4.88
CA THR A 24 10.96 14.09 4.59
C THR A 24 9.46 13.91 4.81
N LEU A 25 8.94 12.67 4.74
CA LEU A 25 7.53 12.34 4.94
C LEU A 25 7.35 11.68 6.32
N PHE A 26 7.21 10.35 6.37
CA PHE A 26 6.85 9.63 7.59
C PHE A 26 7.96 8.72 8.11
N GLY A 27 9.10 8.61 7.41
CA GLY A 27 10.18 7.69 7.76
C GLY A 27 10.74 7.90 9.18
N ASN A 28 10.98 9.14 9.57
CA ASN A 28 11.50 9.45 10.92
C ASN A 28 10.51 9.06 12.03
N SER A 29 9.23 9.37 11.84
CA SER A 29 8.16 9.01 12.78
C SER A 29 7.96 7.49 12.82
N TRP A 30 7.95 6.84 11.67
CA TRP A 30 7.80 5.40 11.55
C TRP A 30 8.91 4.66 12.30
N ILE A 31 10.17 5.07 12.12
CA ILE A 31 11.32 4.45 12.82
C ILE A 31 11.24 4.66 14.32
N LYS A 32 10.92 5.88 14.77
CA LYS A 32 10.81 6.17 16.21
C LYS A 32 9.77 5.27 16.88
N LEU A 33 8.69 4.93 16.16
CA LEU A 33 7.58 4.12 16.67
C LEU A 33 7.78 2.61 16.51
N THR A 34 8.46 2.17 15.44
CA THR A 34 8.70 0.74 15.16
C THR A 34 10.01 0.22 15.76
N HIS A 35 11.03 1.08 15.82
CA HIS A 35 12.38 0.76 16.26
C HIS A 35 12.89 1.83 17.25
N PRO A 36 12.31 1.92 18.46
CA PRO A 36 12.71 2.91 19.45
C PRO A 36 14.22 2.90 19.71
N GLY A 37 14.85 4.07 19.66
CA GLY A 37 16.29 4.24 19.90
C GLY A 37 17.20 3.97 18.68
N LYS A 38 16.64 3.62 17.51
CA LYS A 38 17.40 3.47 16.26
C LYS A 38 17.18 4.65 15.31
N ARG A 39 18.16 4.88 14.43
CA ARG A 39 18.12 5.78 13.28
C ARG A 39 17.96 4.99 11.98
N ILE A 40 17.46 5.65 10.92
CA ILE A 40 17.29 5.02 9.60
C ILE A 40 18.58 4.43 9.04
N THR A 41 19.70 5.11 9.28
CA THR A 41 21.03 4.68 8.85
C THR A 41 21.52 3.41 9.55
N GLU A 42 20.88 3.03 10.66
CA GLU A 42 21.22 1.83 11.45
C GLU A 42 20.36 0.62 11.04
N LEU A 43 19.34 0.83 10.20
CA LEU A 43 18.55 -0.24 9.61
C LEU A 43 19.31 -0.79 8.40
N LYS A 44 19.67 -2.07 8.45
CA LYS A 44 20.29 -2.75 7.31
C LYS A 44 19.24 -3.06 6.26
N ALA A 45 19.51 -2.72 5.01
CA ALA A 45 18.73 -3.19 3.88
C ALA A 45 18.74 -4.72 3.86
N ASN A 46 17.56 -5.35 3.92
CA ASN A 46 17.40 -6.78 3.79
C ASN A 46 16.67 -7.05 2.47
N PRO A 47 17.35 -7.59 1.44
CA PRO A 47 16.74 -7.91 0.15
C PRO A 47 15.48 -8.78 0.26
N GLY A 48 15.43 -9.68 1.24
CA GLY A 48 14.27 -10.54 1.48
C GLY A 48 13.01 -9.76 1.84
N VAL A 49 13.13 -8.63 2.55
CA VAL A 49 11.99 -7.77 2.90
C VAL A 49 11.47 -7.05 1.66
N TYR A 50 12.35 -6.56 0.79
CA TYR A 50 11.96 -5.93 -0.47
C TYR A 50 11.28 -6.92 -1.44
N ILE A 51 11.77 -8.16 -1.50
CA ILE A 51 11.14 -9.22 -2.29
C ILE A 51 9.74 -9.52 -1.75
N ALA A 52 9.60 -9.69 -0.43
CA ALA A 52 8.31 -9.93 0.21
C ALA A 52 7.31 -8.79 -0.05
N ALA A 53 7.76 -7.53 0.06
CA ALA A 53 6.94 -6.37 -0.24
C ALA A 53 6.46 -6.35 -1.70
N ASN A 54 7.35 -6.62 -2.66
CA ASN A 54 6.98 -6.70 -4.08
C ASN A 54 6.01 -7.85 -4.38
N ILE A 55 6.18 -9.01 -3.75
CA ILE A 55 5.21 -10.11 -3.85
C ILE A 55 3.84 -9.66 -3.34
N GLY A 56 3.80 -8.96 -2.21
CA GLY A 56 2.59 -8.34 -1.67
C GLY A 56 1.92 -7.40 -2.67
N HIS A 57 2.66 -6.48 -3.28
CA HIS A 57 2.14 -5.56 -4.30
C HIS A 57 1.60 -6.31 -5.54
N VAL A 58 2.29 -7.36 -6.01
CA VAL A 58 1.78 -8.20 -7.11
C VAL A 58 0.45 -8.85 -6.75
N ILE A 59 0.31 -9.38 -5.53
CA ILE A 59 -0.93 -10.01 -5.06
C ILE A 59 -2.07 -8.97 -5.02
N VAL A 60 -1.81 -7.79 -4.46
CA VAL A 60 -2.79 -6.69 -4.39
C VAL A 60 -3.21 -6.24 -5.78
N ALA A 61 -2.25 -5.96 -6.67
CA ALA A 61 -2.50 -5.58 -8.06
C ALA A 61 -3.32 -6.64 -8.80
N THR A 62 -2.96 -7.91 -8.65
CA THR A 62 -3.69 -9.03 -9.28
C THR A 62 -5.13 -9.09 -8.76
N THR A 63 -5.32 -8.99 -7.44
CA THR A 63 -6.65 -8.99 -6.81
C THR A 63 -7.50 -7.84 -7.33
N ILE A 64 -6.95 -6.62 -7.37
CA ILE A 64 -7.62 -5.44 -7.90
C ILE A 64 -8.01 -5.63 -9.37
N TYR A 65 -7.13 -6.21 -10.20
CA TYR A 65 -7.44 -6.52 -11.60
C TYR A 65 -8.65 -7.44 -11.73
N PHE A 66 -8.68 -8.55 -10.97
CA PHE A 66 -9.83 -9.46 -11.01
C PHE A 66 -11.13 -8.78 -10.58
N ILE A 67 -11.09 -7.99 -9.49
CA ILE A 67 -12.28 -7.26 -9.03
C ILE A 67 -12.75 -6.27 -10.10
N THR A 68 -11.84 -5.45 -10.63
CA THR A 68 -12.18 -4.37 -11.57
C THR A 68 -12.58 -4.89 -12.94
N HIS A 69 -11.82 -5.79 -13.57
CA HIS A 69 -11.99 -6.16 -14.99
C HIS A 69 -12.68 -7.50 -15.22
N ILE A 70 -12.75 -8.38 -14.22
CA ILE A 70 -13.40 -9.68 -14.37
C ILE A 70 -14.78 -9.66 -13.70
N PHE A 71 -14.86 -9.21 -12.44
CA PHE A 71 -16.09 -9.29 -11.67
C PHE A 71 -17.00 -8.06 -11.78
N MET A 72 -16.45 -6.84 -11.76
CA MET A 72 -17.26 -5.62 -11.67
C MET A 72 -17.30 -4.78 -12.94
N GLN A 73 -16.42 -5.05 -13.93
CA GLN A 73 -16.33 -4.30 -15.19
C GLN A 73 -16.23 -2.77 -14.97
N VAL A 74 -15.37 -2.37 -14.03
CA VAL A 74 -15.12 -0.96 -13.68
C VAL A 74 -14.40 -0.27 -14.83
N THR A 75 -15.02 0.76 -15.40
CA THR A 75 -14.49 1.48 -16.58
C THR A 75 -14.24 2.97 -16.34
N ASP A 76 -14.75 3.53 -15.25
CA ASP A 76 -14.66 4.96 -14.94
C ASP A 76 -13.96 5.23 -13.61
N PHE A 77 -13.35 6.42 -13.51
CA PHE A 77 -12.62 6.86 -12.33
C PHE A 77 -13.49 6.94 -11.07
N SER A 78 -14.77 7.32 -11.20
CA SER A 78 -15.67 7.46 -10.05
C SER A 78 -15.95 6.09 -9.40
N SER A 79 -16.16 5.07 -10.23
CA SER A 79 -16.32 3.69 -9.78
C SER A 79 -15.03 3.11 -9.20
N ALA A 80 -13.87 3.38 -9.82
CA ALA A 80 -12.56 2.99 -9.28
C ALA A 80 -12.29 3.62 -7.90
N PHE A 81 -12.63 4.90 -7.72
CA PHE A 81 -12.48 5.61 -6.45
C PHE A 81 -13.39 5.04 -5.35
N ARG A 82 -14.66 4.76 -5.68
CA ARG A 82 -15.60 4.10 -4.74
C ARG A 82 -15.10 2.72 -4.33
N LEU A 83 -14.65 1.92 -5.29
CA LEU A 83 -14.09 0.60 -5.02
C LEU A 83 -12.86 0.69 -4.11
N SER A 84 -11.93 1.58 -4.44
CA SER A 84 -10.72 1.81 -3.62
C SER A 84 -11.08 2.21 -2.19
N SER A 85 -12.09 3.05 -2.00
CA SER A 85 -12.57 3.45 -0.67
C SER A 85 -13.08 2.26 0.13
N TRP A 86 -13.85 1.35 -0.49
CA TRP A 86 -14.33 0.13 0.16
C TRP A 86 -13.20 -0.85 0.46
N LEU A 87 -12.24 -1.02 -0.45
CA LEU A 87 -11.06 -1.85 -0.21
C LEU A 87 -10.22 -1.30 0.95
N CYS A 88 -10.03 0.02 1.02
CA CYS A 88 -9.35 0.65 2.15
C CYS A 88 -10.12 0.42 3.45
N ALA A 89 -11.44 0.62 3.46
CA ALA A 89 -12.27 0.37 4.64
C ALA A 89 -12.18 -1.09 5.12
N LEU A 90 -12.14 -2.05 4.18
CA LEU A 90 -11.96 -3.47 4.48
C LEU A 90 -10.60 -3.75 5.11
N VAL A 91 -9.51 -3.27 4.49
CA VAL A 91 -8.14 -3.47 4.99
C VAL A 91 -7.99 -2.84 6.37
N TRP A 92 -8.36 -1.57 6.52
CA TRP A 92 -8.27 -0.86 7.80
C TRP A 92 -9.14 -1.53 8.86
N GLY A 93 -10.39 -1.87 8.54
CA GLY A 93 -11.31 -2.56 9.42
C GLY A 93 -10.75 -3.89 9.94
N SER A 94 -10.08 -4.65 9.07
CA SER A 94 -9.42 -5.91 9.46
C SER A 94 -8.24 -5.71 10.40
N GLN A 95 -7.53 -4.57 10.30
CA GLN A 95 -6.34 -4.27 11.09
C GLN A 95 -6.64 -3.60 12.43
N ILE A 96 -7.82 -2.96 12.59
CA ILE A 96 -8.19 -2.28 13.84
C ILE A 96 -8.10 -3.22 15.07
N PRO A 97 -8.72 -4.42 15.07
CA PRO A 97 -8.62 -5.32 16.22
C PRO A 97 -7.18 -5.67 16.55
N HIS A 98 -6.38 -6.02 15.54
CA HIS A 98 -4.97 -6.36 15.73
C HIS A 98 -4.16 -5.20 16.30
N SER A 99 -4.39 -3.98 15.82
CA SER A 99 -3.72 -2.78 16.33
C SER A 99 -4.11 -2.48 17.78
N VAL A 100 -5.40 -2.57 18.10
CA VAL A 100 -5.91 -2.29 19.45
C VAL A 100 -5.42 -3.34 20.45
N PHE A 101 -5.55 -4.62 20.14
CA PHE A 101 -5.15 -5.70 21.04
C PHE A 101 -3.64 -5.84 21.19
N SER A 102 -2.85 -5.46 20.18
CA SER A 102 -1.38 -5.44 20.29
C SER A 102 -0.83 -4.18 20.99
N GLY A 103 -1.68 -3.22 21.35
CA GLY A 103 -1.24 -1.95 21.95
C GLY A 103 -0.39 -1.09 21.00
N LYS A 104 -0.56 -1.27 19.69
CA LYS A 104 0.20 -0.53 18.68
C LYS A 104 -0.13 0.96 18.75
N PRO A 105 0.87 1.87 18.71
CA PRO A 105 0.62 3.31 18.75
C PRO A 105 -0.30 3.76 17.60
N SER A 106 -1.32 4.56 17.89
CA SER A 106 -2.29 5.02 16.88
C SER A 106 -1.63 5.79 15.74
N CYS A 107 -0.57 6.56 16.02
CA CYS A 107 0.20 7.24 14.98
C CYS A 107 0.88 6.26 14.02
N LEU A 108 1.41 5.14 14.52
CA LEU A 108 2.00 4.10 13.67
C LEU A 108 0.93 3.41 12.82
N PHE A 109 -0.23 3.14 13.41
CA PHE A 109 -1.38 2.62 12.65
C PHE A 109 -1.74 3.53 11.48
N LEU A 110 -1.87 4.85 11.71
CA LEU A 110 -2.19 5.80 10.65
C LEU A 110 -1.11 5.90 9.57
N ILE A 111 0.17 5.79 9.92
CA ILE A 111 1.27 5.78 8.94
C ILE A 111 1.18 4.54 8.04
N ASP A 112 1.01 3.36 8.63
CA ASP A 112 0.98 2.10 7.89
C ASP A 112 -0.29 2.00 7.04
N GLN A 113 -1.44 2.32 7.62
CA GLN A 113 -2.73 2.25 6.93
C GLN A 113 -2.91 3.37 5.89
N GLY A 114 -2.29 4.54 6.13
CA GLY A 114 -2.21 5.60 5.13
C GLY A 114 -1.38 5.19 3.91
N TYR A 115 -0.27 4.48 4.11
CA TYR A 115 0.51 3.88 3.02
C TYR A 115 -0.34 2.91 2.21
N ASP A 116 -1.01 1.96 2.88
CA ASP A 116 -1.87 0.97 2.24
C ASP A 116 -2.97 1.64 1.42
N ALA A 117 -3.59 2.71 1.95
CA ALA A 117 -4.60 3.46 1.24
C ALA A 117 -4.05 4.09 -0.05
N VAL A 118 -2.93 4.81 0.03
CA VAL A 118 -2.33 5.47 -1.15
C VAL A 118 -1.92 4.44 -2.20
N SER A 119 -1.38 3.30 -1.79
CA SER A 119 -1.07 2.18 -2.68
C SER A 119 -2.33 1.63 -3.36
N ILE A 120 -3.39 1.31 -2.60
CA ILE A 120 -4.66 0.78 -3.15
C ILE A 120 -5.29 1.76 -4.15
N PHE A 121 -5.39 3.05 -3.80
CA PHE A 121 -5.97 4.06 -4.69
C PHE A 121 -5.16 4.21 -5.97
N THR A 122 -3.83 4.28 -5.86
CA THR A 122 -2.93 4.44 -7.01
C THR A 122 -2.98 3.21 -7.91
N THR A 123 -2.86 2.01 -7.35
CA THR A 123 -2.87 0.75 -8.08
C THR A 123 -4.23 0.49 -8.74
N THR A 124 -5.34 0.80 -8.06
CA THR A 124 -6.67 0.70 -8.68
C THR A 124 -6.83 1.66 -9.84
N ALA A 125 -6.42 2.93 -9.69
CA ALA A 125 -6.49 3.90 -10.78
C ALA A 125 -5.66 3.46 -11.99
N ILE A 126 -4.41 3.02 -11.78
CA ILE A 126 -3.53 2.54 -12.86
C ILE A 126 -4.14 1.31 -13.54
N ILE A 127 -4.56 0.31 -12.78
CA ILE A 127 -5.10 -0.92 -13.35
C ILE A 127 -6.38 -0.64 -14.16
N THR A 128 -7.30 0.17 -13.64
CA THR A 128 -8.53 0.57 -14.38
C THR A 128 -8.22 1.35 -15.65
N MET A 129 -7.15 2.13 -15.70
CA MET A 129 -6.81 2.92 -16.89
C MET A 129 -6.07 2.13 -17.97
N PHE A 130 -5.32 1.08 -17.60
CA PHE A 130 -4.36 0.42 -18.49
C PHE A 130 -4.68 -1.05 -18.81
N ALA A 131 -5.65 -1.67 -18.14
CA ALA A 131 -6.01 -3.07 -18.35
C ALA A 131 -7.26 -3.21 -19.23
#